data_AF-A0A3Q3ABL9-F1
#
_entry.id   AF-A0A3Q3ABL9-F1
#
_cell.length_a   1.000
_cell.length_b   1.000
_cell.length_c   1.000
_cell.angle_alpha   90.00
_cell.angle_beta   90.00
_cell.angle_gamma   90.00
#
_symmetry.space_group_name_H-M   'P 1'
#
loop_
_entity.id
_entity.type
_entity.pdbx_description
1 polymer ?
#
loop_
_entity_poly.entity_id
_entity_poly.type
_entity_poly.pdbx_seq_one_letter_code
_entity_poly.pdbx_strand_id
1 'polypeptide(L)'
;VQTTISRHILPSRHPRCYRVCSQSRRRRRSLVASSLDELLQVFTACCWDDLTLVLEEDGTVVDSEEFLQSLSGSAQLMVLSRGEMWTHSKILPSFREPRKSGVAKLTFDLYKLHPEAFLCCLGVRATLYKTYSLSYDFRCTRAKHVLRWVLRCLGCLTRLAARLLLCVSSFLLQLTADEQESR
;
A
#
# COMPACT_ATOMS: atom_id res chain seq x y z
N VAL A 1 -20.94 -24.41 -51.86
CA VAL A 1 -21.65 -24.45 -50.57
C VAL A 1 -20.79 -25.25 -49.61
N GLN A 2 -20.01 -24.60 -48.74
CA GLN A 2 -19.20 -25.29 -47.72
C GLN A 2 -19.92 -25.12 -46.38
N THR A 3 -20.34 -26.24 -45.80
CA THR A 3 -20.99 -26.32 -44.49
C THR A 3 -19.91 -26.53 -43.42
N THR A 4 -19.58 -25.47 -42.69
CA THR A 4 -18.69 -25.55 -41.53
C THR A 4 -19.51 -26.01 -40.32
N ILE A 5 -19.35 -27.28 -39.95
CA ILE A 5 -19.90 -27.87 -38.72
C ILE A 5 -19.13 -27.27 -37.54
N SER A 6 -19.79 -26.40 -36.78
CA SER A 6 -19.28 -25.85 -35.53
C SER A 6 -19.26 -26.94 -34.46
N ARG A 7 -18.05 -27.40 -34.09
CA ARG A 7 -17.87 -28.32 -32.97
C ARG A 7 -18.12 -27.54 -31.68
N HIS A 8 -19.20 -27.85 -30.98
CA HIS A 8 -19.43 -27.44 -29.61
C HIS A 8 -18.37 -28.09 -28.71
N ILE A 9 -17.28 -27.38 -28.45
CA ILE A 9 -16.27 -27.75 -27.45
C ILE A 9 -16.84 -27.35 -26.10
N LEU A 10 -17.17 -28.33 -25.26
CA LEU A 10 -17.50 -28.10 -23.85
C LEU A 10 -16.38 -27.25 -23.21
N PRO A 11 -16.69 -26.18 -22.47
CA PRO A 11 -15.67 -25.39 -21.81
C PRO A 11 -14.98 -26.24 -20.75
N SER A 12 -13.74 -26.63 -21.04
CA SER A 12 -12.78 -27.17 -20.08
C SER A 12 -12.71 -26.24 -18.85
N ARG A 13 -12.85 -26.84 -17.66
CA ARG A 13 -12.80 -26.20 -16.33
C ARG A 13 -11.45 -25.54 -16.08
N HIS A 14 -11.27 -24.32 -16.58
CA HIS A 14 -10.07 -23.54 -16.37
C HIS A 14 -10.27 -22.58 -15.19
N PRO A 15 -9.26 -22.43 -14.31
CA PRO A 15 -9.30 -21.41 -13.26
C PRO A 15 -9.52 -20.03 -13.86
N ARG A 16 -10.56 -19.35 -13.41
CA ARG A 16 -10.96 -18.03 -13.90
C ARG A 16 -11.00 -17.05 -12.74
N CYS A 17 -10.62 -15.81 -13.03
CA CYS A 17 -10.71 -14.72 -12.08
C CYS A 17 -12.12 -14.14 -12.06
N TYR A 18 -12.75 -14.14 -10.90
CA TYR A 18 -14.06 -13.55 -10.63
C TYR A 18 -13.91 -12.33 -9.73
N ARG A 19 -14.59 -11.24 -10.06
CA ARG A 19 -14.63 -10.03 -9.21
C ARG A 19 -15.86 -10.10 -8.33
N VAL A 20 -15.63 -10.04 -7.02
CA VAL A 20 -16.67 -10.19 -6.01
C VAL A 20 -16.69 -8.97 -5.09
N CYS A 21 -17.87 -8.45 -4.80
CA CYS A 21 -18.06 -7.35 -3.87
C CYS A 21 -18.95 -7.73 -2.68
N SER A 22 -18.79 -7.00 -1.56
CA SER A 22 -19.73 -7.07 -0.42
C SER A 22 -21.04 -6.36 -0.75
N GLN A 23 -22.14 -6.63 -0.03
CA GLN A 23 -23.42 -5.91 -0.14
C GLN A 23 -23.26 -4.37 -0.18
N SER A 24 -22.44 -3.81 0.73
CA SER A 24 -22.16 -2.36 0.80
C SER A 24 -21.34 -1.80 -0.38
N ARG A 25 -20.85 -2.66 -1.27
CA ARG A 25 -19.91 -2.39 -2.38
C ARG A 25 -18.60 -1.70 -1.97
N ARG A 26 -18.32 -1.59 -0.65
CA ARG A 26 -17.10 -0.97 -0.11
C ARG A 26 -15.89 -1.88 -0.20
N ARG A 27 -16.09 -3.18 -0.09
CA ARG A 27 -15.05 -4.20 -0.22
C ARG A 27 -15.23 -4.91 -1.55
N ARG A 28 -14.16 -4.93 -2.36
CA ARG A 28 -14.08 -5.66 -3.63
C ARG A 28 -12.83 -6.54 -3.59
N ARG A 29 -12.97 -7.80 -3.97
CA ARG A 29 -11.90 -8.78 -4.06
C ARG A 29 -11.97 -9.47 -5.42
N SER A 30 -10.82 -9.88 -5.92
CA SER A 30 -10.75 -10.75 -7.10
C SER A 30 -10.32 -12.11 -6.61
N LEU A 31 -11.11 -13.13 -6.92
CA LEU A 31 -10.86 -14.52 -6.53
C LEU A 31 -10.63 -15.33 -7.80
N VAL A 32 -9.64 -16.22 -7.77
CA VAL A 32 -9.45 -17.19 -8.83
C VAL A 32 -10.10 -18.48 -8.36
N ALA A 33 -11.02 -19.01 -9.16
CA ALA A 33 -11.69 -20.27 -8.87
C ALA A 33 -11.93 -21.02 -10.18
N SER A 34 -11.96 -22.35 -10.10
CA SER A 34 -12.28 -23.25 -11.19
C SER A 34 -13.73 -23.77 -11.14
N SER A 35 -14.40 -23.58 -10.00
CA SER A 35 -15.78 -24.00 -9.75
C SER A 35 -16.48 -23.05 -8.78
N LEU A 36 -17.82 -23.10 -8.76
CA LEU A 36 -18.69 -22.40 -7.81
C LEU A 36 -18.43 -22.88 -6.38
N ASP A 37 -18.25 -24.18 -6.18
CA ASP A 37 -17.96 -24.76 -4.86
C ASP A 37 -16.66 -24.21 -4.25
N GLU A 38 -15.60 -24.09 -5.05
CA GLU A 38 -14.33 -23.47 -4.62
C GLU A 38 -14.53 -22.00 -4.22
N LEU A 39 -15.35 -21.28 -4.98
CA LEU A 39 -15.71 -19.88 -4.72
C LEU A 39 -16.47 -19.76 -3.38
N LEU A 40 -17.49 -20.60 -3.17
CA LEU A 40 -18.27 -20.65 -1.94
C LEU A 40 -17.42 -21.07 -0.73
N GLN A 41 -16.56 -22.08 -0.88
CA GLN A 41 -15.67 -22.52 0.19
C GLN A 41 -14.74 -21.40 0.67
N VAL A 42 -14.18 -20.60 -0.26
CA VAL A 42 -13.36 -19.44 0.09
C VAL A 42 -14.17 -18.38 0.85
N PHE A 43 -15.45 -18.19 0.51
CA PHE A 43 -16.31 -17.27 1.24
C PHE A 43 -16.68 -17.79 2.62
N THR A 44 -17.07 -19.05 2.75
CA THR A 44 -17.39 -19.69 4.04
C THR A 44 -16.17 -19.71 4.95
N ALA A 45 -14.96 -19.91 4.41
CA ALA A 45 -13.73 -19.77 5.20
C ALA A 45 -13.50 -18.32 5.68
N CYS A 46 -13.94 -17.34 4.90
CA CYS A 46 -13.80 -15.92 5.24
C CYS A 46 -14.94 -15.39 6.14
N CYS A 47 -16.09 -16.07 6.19
CA CYS A 47 -17.30 -15.61 6.86
C CYS A 47 -18.07 -16.82 7.39
N TRP A 48 -18.38 -16.82 8.69
CA TRP A 48 -18.95 -17.97 9.41
C TRP A 48 -20.47 -18.12 9.21
N ASP A 49 -21.01 -17.51 8.16
CA ASP A 49 -22.44 -17.41 7.89
C ASP A 49 -22.81 -18.10 6.57
N ASP A 50 -24.09 -18.43 6.42
CA ASP A 50 -24.66 -18.84 5.13
C ASP A 50 -24.58 -17.66 4.15
N LEU A 51 -23.94 -17.90 3.00
CA LEU A 51 -23.62 -16.88 2.00
C LEU A 51 -24.37 -17.19 0.71
N THR A 52 -25.04 -16.18 0.17
CA THR A 52 -25.68 -16.25 -1.15
C THR A 52 -24.87 -15.46 -2.15
N LEU A 53 -24.49 -16.10 -3.25
CA LEU A 53 -23.81 -15.46 -4.37
C LEU A 53 -24.84 -14.96 -5.37
N VAL A 54 -24.77 -13.67 -5.71
CA VAL A 54 -25.66 -13.04 -6.69
C VAL A 54 -24.86 -12.21 -7.69
N LEU A 55 -25.45 -11.87 -8.82
CA LEU A 55 -24.90 -10.89 -9.74
C LEU A 55 -25.03 -9.47 -9.18
N GLU A 56 -23.98 -8.66 -9.31
CA GLU A 56 -24.01 -7.25 -8.84
C GLU A 56 -25.01 -6.41 -9.66
N GLU A 57 -25.24 -6.76 -10.93
CA GLU A 57 -26.00 -5.97 -11.91
C GLU A 57 -27.52 -6.02 -11.69
N ASP A 58 -28.08 -7.20 -11.51
CA ASP A 58 -29.52 -7.45 -11.47
C ASP A 58 -29.96 -8.21 -10.20
N GLY A 59 -29.01 -8.71 -9.41
CA GLY A 59 -29.28 -9.47 -8.20
C GLY A 59 -29.68 -10.92 -8.45
N THR A 60 -29.51 -11.42 -9.68
CA THR A 60 -29.81 -12.83 -10.02
C THR A 60 -28.91 -13.75 -9.21
N VAL A 61 -29.50 -14.77 -8.58
CA VAL A 61 -28.78 -15.75 -7.76
C VAL A 61 -27.95 -16.66 -8.65
N VAL A 62 -26.70 -16.89 -8.26
CA VAL A 62 -25.76 -17.80 -8.93
C VAL A 62 -25.73 -19.09 -8.12
N ASP A 63 -26.60 -20.03 -8.49
CA ASP A 63 -26.78 -21.32 -7.81
C ASP A 63 -26.24 -22.51 -8.62
N SER A 64 -25.95 -22.32 -9.90
CA SER A 64 -25.54 -23.36 -10.84
C SER A 64 -24.17 -23.07 -11.46
N GLU A 65 -23.40 -24.14 -11.63
CA GLU A 65 -22.05 -24.08 -12.21
C GLU A 65 -22.11 -23.64 -13.68
N GLU A 66 -23.06 -24.17 -14.45
CA GLU A 66 -23.32 -23.80 -15.83
C GLU A 66 -23.67 -22.31 -15.98
N PHE A 67 -24.42 -21.74 -15.03
CA PHE A 67 -24.71 -20.32 -15.01
C PHE A 67 -23.44 -19.52 -14.77
N LEU A 68 -22.65 -19.86 -13.75
CA LEU A 68 -21.36 -19.21 -13.46
C LEU A 68 -20.39 -19.25 -14.65
N GLN A 69 -20.34 -20.36 -15.38
CA GLN A 69 -19.50 -20.52 -16.57
C GLN A 69 -20.00 -19.72 -17.77
N SER A 70 -21.33 -19.59 -17.92
CA SER A 70 -21.94 -18.78 -18.98
C SER A 70 -21.70 -17.27 -18.83
N LEU A 71 -21.37 -16.81 -17.63
CA LEU A 71 -21.13 -15.39 -17.35
C LEU A 71 -19.93 -14.85 -18.15
N SER A 72 -20.07 -13.64 -18.68
CA SER A 72 -18.99 -12.93 -19.39
C SER A 72 -17.79 -12.63 -18.48
N GLY A 73 -16.58 -12.56 -19.03
CA GLY A 73 -15.32 -12.28 -18.31
C GLY A 73 -15.36 -11.07 -17.35
N SER A 74 -16.23 -10.11 -17.65
CA SER A 74 -16.43 -8.86 -16.90
C SER A 74 -17.54 -8.92 -15.84
N ALA A 75 -18.26 -10.03 -15.73
CA ALA A 75 -19.36 -10.19 -14.76
C ALA A 75 -18.86 -9.94 -13.33
N GLN A 76 -19.59 -9.10 -12.60
CA GLN A 76 -19.32 -8.79 -11.19
C GLN A 76 -20.31 -9.55 -10.32
N LEU A 77 -19.76 -10.27 -9.35
CA LEU A 77 -20.52 -11.01 -8.37
C LEU A 77 -20.60 -10.22 -7.07
N MET A 78 -21.64 -10.47 -6.30
CA MET A 78 -21.85 -9.92 -4.98
C MET A 78 -22.15 -11.06 -4.01
N VAL A 79 -21.54 -11.01 -2.85
CA VAL A 79 -21.81 -11.95 -1.76
C VAL A 79 -22.69 -11.27 -0.74
N LEU A 80 -23.77 -11.97 -0.36
CA LEU A 80 -24.74 -11.55 0.64
C LEU A 80 -24.71 -12.53 1.81
N SER A 81 -24.64 -12.01 3.02
CA SER A 81 -24.80 -12.80 4.24
C SER A 81 -26.28 -13.06 4.55
N ARG A 82 -26.55 -14.00 5.46
CA ARG A 82 -27.91 -14.31 5.94
C ARG A 82 -28.66 -13.04 6.39
N GLY A 83 -29.79 -12.75 5.73
CA GLY A 83 -30.63 -11.57 6.01
C GLY A 83 -30.26 -10.31 5.21
N GLU A 84 -29.16 -10.33 4.47
CA GLU A 84 -28.83 -9.27 3.51
C GLU A 84 -29.60 -9.48 2.20
N MET A 85 -30.21 -8.42 1.69
CA MET A 85 -30.85 -8.43 0.37
C MET A 85 -29.98 -7.70 -0.64
N TRP A 86 -30.05 -8.14 -1.89
CA TRP A 86 -29.48 -7.38 -3.00
C TRP A 86 -30.18 -6.01 -3.08
N THR A 87 -29.39 -4.97 -3.33
CA THR A 87 -29.90 -3.61 -3.45
C THR A 87 -29.57 -3.07 -4.82
N HIS A 88 -30.58 -2.61 -5.57
CA HIS A 88 -30.36 -1.92 -6.83
C HIS A 88 -29.52 -0.66 -6.56
N SER A 89 -28.34 -0.57 -7.17
CA SER A 89 -27.48 0.59 -7.00
C SER A 89 -28.17 1.82 -7.58
N LYS A 90 -28.64 2.75 -6.73
CA LYS A 90 -29.11 4.08 -7.15
C LYS A 90 -27.96 5.05 -7.47
N ILE A 91 -26.74 4.53 -7.63
CA ILE A 91 -25.53 5.34 -7.72
C ILE A 91 -24.87 5.04 -9.05
N LEU A 92 -24.83 6.08 -9.88
CA LEU A 92 -24.14 6.25 -11.15
C LEU A 92 -22.89 5.34 -11.29
N PRO A 93 -22.71 4.66 -12.43
CA PRO A 93 -21.53 3.85 -12.65
C PRO A 93 -20.28 4.74 -12.61
N SER A 94 -19.25 4.27 -11.92
CA SER A 94 -17.83 4.56 -12.22
C SER A 94 -17.15 5.88 -11.78
N PHE A 95 -17.70 6.73 -10.90
CA PHE A 95 -16.93 7.86 -10.33
C PHE A 95 -16.39 7.67 -8.91
N ARG A 96 -16.19 6.42 -8.49
CA ARG A 96 -15.29 6.13 -7.38
C ARG A 96 -14.11 5.36 -7.92
N GLU A 97 -13.21 6.10 -8.56
CA GLU A 97 -11.80 5.69 -8.60
C GLU A 97 -11.43 5.20 -7.19
N PRO A 98 -10.64 4.11 -7.06
CA PRO A 98 -10.08 3.75 -5.77
C PRO A 98 -9.48 5.04 -5.23
N ARG A 99 -9.86 5.46 -4.01
CA ARG A 99 -9.20 6.59 -3.34
C ARG A 99 -7.71 6.32 -3.49
N LYS A 100 -7.07 6.99 -4.45
CA LYS A 100 -5.63 6.85 -4.69
C LYS A 100 -5.07 7.45 -3.41
N SER A 101 -4.71 6.61 -2.44
CA SER A 101 -3.86 7.05 -1.36
C SER A 101 -2.68 7.70 -2.07
N GLY A 102 -2.66 9.03 -2.05
CA GLY A 102 -1.71 9.81 -2.82
C GLY A 102 -0.36 9.56 -2.19
N VAL A 103 0.32 8.50 -2.63
CA VAL A 103 1.68 8.21 -2.21
C VAL A 103 2.51 9.38 -2.75
N ALA A 104 2.76 10.36 -1.88
CA ALA A 104 3.68 11.43 -2.14
C ALA A 104 5.08 10.81 -2.17
N LYS A 105 5.68 10.75 -3.35
CA LYS A 105 7.04 10.24 -3.51
C LYS A 105 7.99 11.42 -3.42
N LEU A 106 8.77 11.47 -2.34
CA LEU A 106 9.84 12.44 -2.16
C LEU A 106 11.19 11.74 -2.36
N THR A 107 12.01 12.23 -3.29
CA THR A 107 13.34 11.70 -3.60
C THR A 107 14.40 12.77 -3.38
N PHE A 108 15.55 12.33 -2.85
CA PHE A 108 16.73 13.13 -2.59
C PHE A 108 17.90 12.48 -3.31
N ASP A 109 18.37 13.11 -4.39
CA ASP A 109 19.41 12.59 -5.25
C ASP A 109 20.69 13.39 -5.01
N LEU A 110 21.72 12.73 -4.48
CA LEU A 110 23.01 13.36 -4.21
C LEU A 110 24.00 12.94 -5.30
N TYR A 111 24.43 13.86 -6.15
CA TYR A 111 25.27 13.56 -7.31
C TYR A 111 26.41 14.56 -7.50
N LYS A 112 27.46 14.11 -8.18
CA LYS A 112 28.68 14.89 -8.44
C LYS A 112 28.67 15.33 -9.91
N LEU A 113 28.71 16.65 -10.16
CA LEU A 113 28.71 17.20 -11.53
C LEU A 113 30.04 17.00 -12.26
N HIS A 114 31.16 16.93 -11.53
CA HIS A 114 32.49 16.77 -12.11
C HIS A 114 33.39 15.93 -11.19
N PRO A 115 34.19 14.98 -11.70
CA PRO A 115 35.05 14.13 -10.89
C PRO A 115 36.05 14.91 -10.01
N GLU A 116 36.55 16.05 -10.48
CA GLU A 116 37.44 16.96 -9.73
C GLU A 116 36.71 17.92 -8.75
N ALA A 117 35.39 18.08 -8.85
CA ALA A 117 34.66 19.05 -8.04
C ALA A 117 34.20 18.44 -6.71
N PHE A 118 34.69 18.94 -5.58
CA PHE A 118 34.23 18.56 -4.22
C PHE A 118 32.79 18.96 -3.88
N LEU A 119 32.08 19.63 -4.81
CA LEU A 119 30.79 20.25 -4.58
C LEU A 119 29.68 19.34 -5.11
N CYS A 120 28.89 18.83 -4.19
CA CYS A 120 27.80 17.92 -4.44
C CYS A 120 26.54 18.70 -4.83
N CYS A 121 25.80 18.23 -5.83
CA CYS A 121 24.45 18.71 -6.09
C CYS A 121 23.46 17.82 -5.37
N LEU A 122 22.49 18.45 -4.69
CA LEU A 122 21.37 17.75 -4.07
C LEU A 122 20.11 18.07 -4.86
N GLY A 123 19.65 17.11 -5.64
CA GLY A 123 18.34 17.14 -6.29
C GLY A 123 17.26 16.73 -5.31
N VAL A 124 16.20 17.52 -5.18
CA VAL A 124 14.99 17.17 -4.44
C VAL A 124 13.85 17.09 -5.42
N ARG A 125 13.13 15.97 -5.45
CA ARG A 125 11.96 15.78 -6.32
C ARG A 125 10.79 15.23 -5.53
N ALA A 126 9.69 15.97 -5.56
CA ALA A 126 8.41 15.60 -4.96
C ALA A 126 7.41 15.25 -6.05
N THR A 127 6.80 14.07 -5.98
CA THR A 127 5.78 13.63 -6.93
C THR A 127 4.48 13.31 -6.19
N LEU A 128 3.42 14.05 -6.51
CA LEU A 128 2.08 13.88 -5.98
C LEU A 128 1.18 13.22 -7.02
N TYR A 129 0.41 12.22 -6.58
CA TYR A 129 -0.58 11.51 -7.41
C TYR A 129 -0.04 10.90 -8.71
N LYS A 130 1.27 10.70 -8.82
CA LYS A 130 1.98 10.26 -10.05
C LYS A 130 1.87 11.22 -11.25
N THR A 131 1.14 12.35 -11.14
CA THR A 131 0.92 13.28 -12.26
C THR A 131 1.59 14.63 -12.05
N TYR A 132 1.77 15.05 -10.80
CA TYR A 132 2.35 16.35 -10.48
C TYR A 132 3.73 16.15 -9.86
N SER A 133 4.79 16.50 -10.60
CA SER A 133 6.18 16.42 -10.12
C SER A 133 6.79 17.81 -10.00
N LEU A 134 7.32 18.12 -8.83
CA LEU A 134 8.14 19.29 -8.56
C LEU A 134 9.58 18.82 -8.32
N SER A 135 10.55 19.34 -9.07
CA SER A 135 11.97 19.04 -8.89
C SER A 135 12.79 20.32 -8.73
N TYR A 136 13.73 20.32 -7.80
CA TYR A 136 14.64 21.42 -7.55
C TYR A 136 16.05 20.91 -7.26
N ASP A 137 17.05 21.48 -7.94
CA ASP A 137 18.46 21.14 -7.76
C ASP A 137 19.19 22.20 -6.94
N PHE A 138 19.57 21.84 -5.71
CA PHE A 138 20.44 22.66 -4.87
C PHE A 138 21.89 22.47 -5.31
N ARG A 139 22.46 23.51 -5.92
CA ARG A 139 23.88 23.59 -6.24
C ARG A 139 24.66 23.93 -4.99
N CYS A 140 25.25 22.94 -4.32
CA CYS A 140 25.93 23.17 -3.05
C CYS A 140 27.36 23.72 -3.24
N THR A 141 27.53 24.78 -4.02
CA THR A 141 28.83 25.47 -4.20
C THR A 141 29.40 26.00 -2.88
N ARG A 142 28.54 26.23 -1.87
CA ARG A 142 28.91 26.63 -0.51
C ARG A 142 28.89 25.50 0.53
N ALA A 143 28.55 24.24 0.18
CA ALA A 143 28.43 23.17 1.18
C ALA A 143 29.74 22.87 1.91
N LYS A 144 30.90 23.05 1.28
CA LYS A 144 32.20 22.84 1.95
C LYS A 144 32.35 23.75 3.18
N HIS A 145 31.90 25.00 3.09
CA HIS A 145 31.94 25.94 4.21
C HIS A 145 30.90 25.57 5.27
N VAL A 146 29.68 25.25 4.86
CA VAL A 146 28.59 24.86 5.77
C VAL A 146 28.96 23.59 6.54
N LEU A 147 29.46 22.55 5.85
CA LEU A 147 29.91 21.31 6.46
C LEU A 147 31.05 21.54 7.46
N ARG A 148 32.04 22.35 7.10
CA ARG A 148 33.14 22.70 8.00
C ARG A 148 32.64 23.44 9.24
N TRP A 149 31.64 24.32 9.11
CA TRP A 149 30.98 24.97 10.24
C TRP A 149 30.22 23.97 11.11
N VAL A 150 29.41 23.09 10.52
CA VAL A 150 28.66 22.05 11.25
C VAL A 150 29.59 21.13 12.03
N LEU A 151 30.68 20.67 11.40
CA LEU A 151 31.65 19.79 12.06
C LEU A 151 32.34 20.48 13.24
N ARG A 152 32.64 21.78 13.11
CA ARG A 152 33.18 22.59 14.22
C ARG A 152 32.15 22.73 15.35
N CYS A 153 30.88 23.01 15.04
CA CYS A 153 29.82 23.09 16.02
C CYS A 153 29.61 21.76 16.76
N LEU A 154 29.56 20.64 16.04
CA LEU A 154 29.45 19.31 16.63
C LEU A 154 30.66 18.99 17.53
N GLY A 155 31.87 19.36 17.10
CA GLY A 155 33.08 19.27 17.93
C GLY A 155 33.01 20.12 19.21
N CYS A 156 32.38 21.30 19.15
CA CYS A 156 32.14 22.11 20.35
C CYS A 156 31.10 21.47 21.27
N LEU A 157 29.98 20.98 20.73
CA LEU A 157 28.92 20.33 21.50
C LEU A 157 29.40 19.06 22.19
N THR A 158 30.14 18.21 21.48
CA THR A 158 30.73 16.98 22.05
C THR A 158 31.72 17.29 23.17
N ARG A 159 32.57 18.31 23.01
CA ARG A 159 33.47 18.77 24.08
C ARG A 159 32.72 19.32 25.29
N LEU A 160 31.65 20.07 25.07
CA LEU A 160 30.80 20.58 26.16
C LEU A 160 30.11 19.42 26.90
N ALA A 161 29.51 18.49 26.15
CA ALA A 161 28.87 17.31 26.71
C ALA A 161 29.85 16.45 27.51
N ALA A 162 31.07 16.25 26.99
CA ALA A 162 32.11 15.50 27.70
C ALA A 162 32.50 16.18 29.02
N ARG A 163 32.64 17.50 29.04
CA ARG A 163 32.92 18.26 30.28
C ARG A 163 31.77 18.11 31.28
N LEU A 164 30.53 18.23 30.84
CA LEU A 164 29.36 18.06 31.70
C LEU A 164 29.29 16.65 32.28
N LEU A 165 29.52 15.62 31.46
CA LEU A 165 29.54 14.22 31.90
C LEU A 165 30.64 13.97 32.95
N LEU A 166 31.85 14.51 32.75
CA LEU A 166 32.94 14.39 33.71
C LEU A 166 32.62 15.11 35.02
N CYS A 167 32.05 16.33 34.97
CA CYS A 167 31.64 17.08 36.16
C CYS A 167 30.55 16.34 36.96
N VAL A 168 29.55 15.80 36.26
CA VAL A 168 28.49 15.00 36.90
C VAL A 168 29.08 13.74 37.52
N SER A 169 30.00 13.05 36.82
CA SER A 169 30.66 11.87 37.36
C SER A 169 31.47 12.18 38.61
N SER A 170 32.23 13.28 38.65
CA SER A 170 32.99 13.65 39.85
C SER A 170 32.07 14.00 41.02
N PHE A 171 30.96 14.68 40.75
CA PHE A 171 29.99 15.04 41.78
C PHE A 171 29.30 13.81 42.37
N LEU A 172 28.90 12.85 41.53
CA LEU A 172 28.32 11.60 42.00
C LEU A 172 29.32 10.78 42.82
N LEU A 173 30.59 10.71 42.39
CA LEU A 173 31.63 10.02 43.15
C LEU A 173 31.84 10.64 44.55
N GLN A 174 31.83 11.97 44.64
CA GLN A 174 31.92 12.67 45.92
C GLN A 174 30.71 12.40 46.82
N LEU A 175 29.50 12.42 46.26
CA LEU A 175 28.28 12.09 47.00
C LEU A 175 28.30 10.65 47.54
N THR A 176 28.74 9.70 46.71
CA THR A 176 28.83 8.28 47.13
C THR A 176 29.92 8.04 48.17
N ALA A 177 31.02 8.80 48.15
CA ALA A 177 32.07 8.69 49.15
C ALA A 177 31.60 9.20 50.52
N ASP A 178 30.86 10.31 50.54
CA ASP A 178 30.30 10.91 51.77
C ASP A 178 29.25 10.00 52.43
N GLU A 179 28.44 9.28 51.62
CA GLU A 179 27.50 8.28 52.14
C GLU A 179 28.16 7.03 52.74
N GLN A 180 29.40 6.69 52.34
CA GLN A 180 30.13 5.55 52.91
C GLN A 180 30.86 5.88 54.22
N GLU A 181 31.29 7.14 54.42
CA GLU A 181 31.98 7.59 55.65
C GLU A 181 30.99 7.78 56.82
N SER A 182 29.70 8.02 56.54
CA SER A 182 28.65 8.20 57.55
C SER A 182 28.02 6.87 58.06
N ARG A 183 28.54 5.71 57.68
CA ARG A 183 28.12 4.38 58.14
C ARG A 183 29.17 3.71 59.01
#